data_AF-A0A4D6P402-F1
#
_entry.id   AF-A0A4D6P402-F1
#
_cell.length_a   1.000
_cell.length_b   1.000
_cell.length_c   1.000
_cell.angle_alpha   90.00
_cell.angle_beta   90.00
_cell.angle_gamma   90.00
#
_symmetry.space_group_name_H-M   'P 1'
#
loop_
_entity.id
_entity.type
_entity.pdbx_description
1 polymer ?
#
loop_
_entity_poly.entity_id
_entity_poly.type
_entity_poly.pdbx_seq_one_letter_code
_entity_poly.pdbx_strand_id
1 'polypeptide(L)'
;MLPEDIVHSLSRWLSGMNDVEKIAALNSLQRFIHYHGPFRDEPIGCVQWVPTECVTANDYNPEAISLVEQKILELSLVQDGFTQPVVVTVGRTEDLHYHVMDGFQHYFISQKPVLRKRLRGHIPVTIIRPRQDAIFSLIAAATREQEALKTK
;
A
#
# COMPACT_ATOMS: atom_id res chain seq x y z
N MET A 1 5.90 1.29 -26.23
CA MET A 1 5.83 -0.09 -25.71
C MET A 1 7.16 -0.40 -25.02
N LEU A 2 7.18 -1.24 -23.96
CA LEU A 2 8.42 -1.61 -23.27
C LEU A 2 9.29 -2.50 -24.19
N PRO A 3 10.59 -2.17 -24.38
CA PRO A 3 11.54 -3.02 -25.10
C PRO A 3 11.63 -4.44 -24.50
N GLU A 4 11.81 -5.46 -25.35
CA GLU A 4 11.85 -6.87 -24.93
C GLU A 4 12.97 -7.17 -23.93
N ASP A 5 14.14 -6.55 -24.10
CA ASP A 5 15.29 -6.70 -23.21
C ASP A 5 14.98 -6.20 -21.79
N ILE A 6 14.21 -5.11 -21.68
CA ILE A 6 13.72 -4.60 -20.39
C ILE A 6 12.71 -5.57 -19.77
N VAL A 7 11.77 -6.10 -20.56
CA VAL A 7 10.79 -7.09 -20.08
C VAL A 7 11.48 -8.34 -19.52
N HIS A 8 12.48 -8.87 -20.22
CA HIS A 8 13.26 -10.03 -19.77
C HIS A 8 14.07 -9.72 -18.52
N SER A 9 14.68 -8.53 -18.45
CA SER A 9 15.48 -8.11 -17.31
C SER A 9 14.62 -7.97 -16.06
N LEU A 10 13.44 -7.33 -16.16
CA LEU A 10 12.49 -7.21 -15.05
C LEU A 10 11.95 -8.58 -14.61
N SER A 11 11.62 -9.47 -15.55
CA SER A 11 11.15 -10.82 -15.23
C SER A 11 12.21 -11.63 -14.49
N ARG A 12 13.48 -11.55 -14.93
CA ARG A 12 14.61 -12.20 -14.25
C ARG A 12 14.87 -11.60 -12.87
N TRP A 13 14.76 -10.28 -12.73
CA TRP A 13 14.92 -9.61 -11.45
C TRP A 13 13.89 -10.10 -10.41
N LEU A 14 12.64 -10.31 -10.82
CA LEU A 14 11.56 -10.74 -9.91
C LEU A 14 11.52 -12.25 -9.64
N SER A 15 12.11 -13.10 -10.49
CA SER A 15 11.87 -14.56 -10.45
C SER A 15 12.40 -15.24 -9.17
N GLY A 16 13.48 -14.72 -8.58
CA GLY A 16 14.10 -15.27 -7.37
C GLY A 16 13.48 -14.80 -6.05
N MET A 17 12.51 -13.90 -6.09
CA MET A 17 11.97 -13.22 -4.90
C MET A 17 10.74 -13.93 -4.33
N ASN A 18 10.63 -13.95 -2.99
CA ASN A 18 9.39 -14.28 -2.29
C ASN A 18 8.36 -13.14 -2.42
N ASP A 19 7.13 -13.36 -1.97
CA ASP A 19 6.04 -12.39 -2.15
C ASP A 19 6.31 -11.03 -1.48
N VAL A 20 6.96 -11.02 -0.31
CA VAL A 20 7.31 -9.79 0.42
C VAL A 20 8.38 -9.00 -0.34
N GLU A 21 9.42 -9.68 -0.81
CA GLU A 21 10.48 -9.08 -1.63
C GLU A 21 9.93 -8.53 -2.94
N LYS A 22 9.02 -9.27 -3.59
CA LYS A 22 8.34 -8.82 -4.82
C LYS A 22 7.53 -7.55 -4.57
N ILE A 23 6.77 -7.47 -3.48
CA ILE A 23 6.00 -6.27 -3.14
C ILE A 23 6.95 -5.07 -2.95
N ALA A 24 8.03 -5.23 -2.17
CA ALA A 24 8.99 -4.17 -1.93
C ALA A 24 9.70 -3.71 -3.23
N ALA A 25 10.11 -4.66 -4.06
CA ALA A 25 10.73 -4.43 -5.36
C ALA A 25 9.78 -3.68 -6.31
N LEU A 26 8.54 -4.15 -6.44
CA LEU A 26 7.52 -3.53 -7.30
C LEU A 26 7.14 -2.13 -6.83
N ASN A 27 6.97 -1.93 -5.52
CA ASN A 27 6.77 -0.59 -4.95
C ASN A 27 7.94 0.35 -5.31
N SER A 28 9.18 -0.14 -5.23
CA SER A 28 10.37 0.64 -5.63
C SER A 28 10.37 1.00 -7.11
N LEU A 29 10.02 0.05 -7.97
CA LEU A 29 9.90 0.28 -9.40
C LEU A 29 8.79 1.30 -9.72
N GLN A 30 7.64 1.19 -9.06
CA GLN A 30 6.53 2.14 -9.21
C GLN A 30 6.93 3.56 -8.83
N ARG A 31 7.68 3.75 -7.73
CA ARG A 31 8.21 5.07 -7.34
C ARG A 31 9.20 5.61 -8.39
N PHE A 32 10.09 4.76 -8.88
CA PHE A 32 11.04 5.15 -9.92
C PHE A 32 10.33 5.61 -11.19
N ILE A 33 9.36 4.82 -11.68
CA ILE A 33 8.57 5.17 -12.87
C ILE A 33 7.79 6.45 -12.63
N HIS A 34 7.14 6.59 -11.48
CA HIS A 34 6.35 7.77 -11.14
C HIS A 34 7.20 9.04 -11.10
N TYR A 35 8.38 8.99 -10.50
CA TYR A 35 9.32 10.12 -10.43
C TYR A 35 9.72 10.63 -11.83
N HIS A 36 9.89 9.72 -12.79
CA HIS A 36 10.23 10.04 -14.18
C HIS A 36 9.00 10.27 -15.08
N GLY A 37 7.79 10.13 -14.55
CA GLY A 37 6.55 10.26 -15.30
C GLY A 37 6.07 11.71 -15.44
N PRO A 38 5.21 12.01 -16.43
CA PRO A 38 4.64 13.35 -16.64
C PRO A 38 3.60 13.75 -15.58
N PHE A 39 3.07 12.78 -14.81
CA PHE A 39 2.07 12.98 -13.76
C PHE A 39 2.64 12.75 -12.36
N ARG A 40 3.93 13.05 -12.16
CA ARG A 40 4.62 12.86 -10.87
C ARG A 40 4.05 13.67 -9.69
N ASP A 41 3.23 14.67 -10.00
CA ASP A 41 2.56 15.51 -9.01
C ASP A 41 1.17 14.95 -8.62
N GLU A 42 0.69 13.93 -9.34
CA GLU A 42 -0.60 13.26 -9.09
C GLU A 42 -0.42 12.01 -8.23
N PRO A 43 -0.85 11.99 -6.95
CA PRO A 43 -0.57 10.88 -6.04
C PRO A 43 -1.04 9.50 -6.56
N ILE A 44 -2.15 9.47 -7.27
CA ILE A 44 -2.73 8.25 -7.85
C ILE A 44 -1.79 7.57 -8.86
N GLY A 45 -0.85 8.32 -9.44
CA GLY A 45 0.19 7.80 -10.32
C GLY A 45 1.21 6.90 -9.63
N CYS A 46 1.21 6.83 -8.29
CA CYS A 46 2.08 5.97 -7.50
C CYS A 46 1.31 5.28 -6.36
N VAL A 47 0.59 4.21 -6.70
CA VAL A 47 0.01 3.32 -5.68
C VAL A 47 1.14 2.46 -5.08
N GLN A 48 1.14 2.32 -3.77
CA GLN A 48 2.10 1.52 -3.01
C GLN A 48 1.35 0.49 -2.18
N TRP A 49 1.83 -0.75 -2.13
CA TRP A 49 1.26 -1.79 -1.26
C TRP A 49 2.03 -1.83 0.05
N VAL A 50 1.41 -1.37 1.14
CA VAL A 50 2.07 -1.24 2.45
C VAL A 50 1.47 -2.21 3.47
N PRO A 51 2.25 -2.69 4.45
CA PRO A 51 1.73 -3.50 5.55
C PRO A 51 0.65 -2.72 6.31
N THR A 52 -0.44 -3.39 6.69
CA THR A 52 -1.54 -2.73 7.41
C THR A 52 -1.13 -2.26 8.79
N GLU A 53 -0.10 -2.86 9.37
CA GLU A 53 0.49 -2.50 10.67
C GLU A 53 1.17 -1.12 10.63
N CYS A 54 1.65 -0.70 9.46
CA CYS A 54 2.23 0.63 9.29
C CYS A 54 1.16 1.71 9.08
N VAL A 55 -0.14 1.35 9.05
CA VAL A 55 -1.25 2.28 8.75
C VAL A 55 -2.09 2.53 10.00
N THR A 56 -2.21 3.80 10.36
CA THR A 56 -3.01 4.27 11.49
C THR A 56 -4.22 5.02 10.94
N ALA A 57 -5.41 4.62 11.37
CA ALA A 57 -6.60 5.42 11.13
C ALA A 57 -6.56 6.67 12.01
N ASN A 58 -6.95 7.81 11.46
CA ASN A 58 -7.17 9.00 12.28
C ASN A 58 -8.50 8.85 13.06
N ASP A 59 -8.62 9.54 14.20
CA ASP A 59 -9.85 9.58 14.99
C ASP A 59 -10.97 10.42 14.33
N TYR A 60 -10.70 10.98 13.14
CA TYR A 60 -11.52 11.97 12.47
C TYR A 60 -12.60 11.38 11.55
N ASN A 61 -12.71 10.05 11.39
CA ASN A 61 -13.75 9.45 10.57
C ASN A 61 -14.74 8.57 11.36
N PRO A 62 -15.69 9.18 12.09
CA PRO A 62 -16.67 8.48 12.93
C PRO A 62 -18.00 8.20 12.21
N GLU A 63 -18.11 8.36 10.88
CA GLU A 63 -19.39 8.05 10.22
C GLU A 63 -19.67 6.54 10.26
N ALA A 64 -20.62 6.18 11.12
CA ALA A 64 -21.08 4.81 11.30
C ALA A 64 -21.81 4.34 10.04
N ILE A 65 -21.09 3.61 9.19
CA ILE A 65 -21.62 2.88 8.04
C ILE A 65 -22.52 1.73 8.53
N SER A 66 -23.69 1.55 7.90
CA SER A 66 -24.65 0.52 8.27
C SER A 66 -24.14 -0.90 8.01
N LEU A 67 -24.65 -1.90 8.74
CA LEU A 67 -24.26 -3.30 8.55
C LEU A 67 -24.50 -3.83 7.13
N VAL A 68 -25.51 -3.30 6.43
CA VAL A 68 -25.82 -3.68 5.05
C VAL A 68 -24.74 -3.16 4.11
N GLU A 69 -24.39 -1.89 4.23
CA GLU A 69 -23.34 -1.26 3.44
C GLU A 69 -21.97 -1.90 3.71
N GLN A 70 -21.66 -2.26 4.96
CA GLN A 70 -20.41 -2.98 5.28
C GLN A 70 -20.32 -4.33 4.57
N LYS A 71 -21.43 -5.06 4.47
CA LYS A 71 -21.49 -6.35 3.75
C LYS A 71 -21.34 -6.16 2.25
N ILE A 72 -21.99 -5.15 1.67
CA ILE A 72 -21.86 -4.84 0.24
C ILE A 72 -20.40 -4.48 -0.08
N LEU A 73 -19.77 -3.65 0.74
CA LEU A 73 -18.39 -3.24 0.53
C LEU A 73 -17.40 -4.41 0.74
N GLU A 74 -17.64 -5.29 1.71
CA GLU A 74 -16.88 -6.53 1.86
C GLU A 74 -16.99 -7.43 0.63
N LEU A 75 -18.21 -7.62 0.11
CA LEU A 75 -18.43 -8.42 -1.11
C LEU A 75 -17.69 -7.82 -2.30
N SER A 76 -17.78 -6.51 -2.52
CA SER A 76 -17.03 -5.85 -3.59
C SER A 76 -15.52 -6.01 -3.41
N LEU A 77 -14.98 -5.83 -2.20
CA LEU A 77 -13.56 -6.07 -1.95
C LEU A 77 -13.14 -7.52 -2.20
N VAL A 78 -13.99 -8.49 -1.89
CA VAL A 78 -13.71 -9.92 -2.14
C VAL A 78 -13.75 -10.24 -3.64
N GLN A 79 -14.74 -9.71 -4.37
CA GLN A 79 -14.98 -10.01 -5.79
C GLN A 79 -14.08 -9.20 -6.72
N ASP A 80 -14.03 -7.88 -6.52
CA ASP A 80 -13.39 -6.93 -7.42
C ASP A 80 -11.99 -6.52 -6.94
N GLY A 81 -11.70 -6.74 -5.66
CA GLY A 81 -10.47 -6.23 -5.04
C GLY A 81 -10.54 -4.74 -4.75
N PHE A 82 -9.38 -4.13 -4.48
CA PHE A 82 -9.29 -2.68 -4.38
C PHE A 82 -9.32 -2.06 -5.79
N THR A 83 -10.38 -1.34 -6.10
CA THR A 83 -10.52 -0.56 -7.34
C THR A 83 -9.97 0.85 -7.21
N GLN A 84 -9.75 1.31 -5.98
CA GLN A 84 -9.16 2.59 -5.62
C GLN A 84 -8.23 2.41 -4.41
N PRO A 85 -7.10 3.15 -4.32
CA PRO A 85 -6.23 3.08 -3.16
C PRO A 85 -6.81 3.85 -1.95
N VAL A 86 -6.35 3.51 -0.76
CA VAL A 86 -6.57 4.30 0.45
C VAL A 86 -5.67 5.54 0.40
N VAL A 87 -6.22 6.72 0.65
CA VAL A 87 -5.42 7.95 0.65
C VAL A 87 -4.79 8.11 2.02
N VAL A 88 -3.47 8.28 2.07
CA VAL A 88 -2.71 8.42 3.31
C VAL A 88 -1.79 9.64 3.27
N THR A 89 -1.50 10.19 4.44
CA THR A 89 -0.37 11.10 4.65
C THR A 89 0.69 10.42 5.51
N VAL A 90 1.91 10.95 5.53
CA VAL A 90 2.99 10.48 6.41
C VAL A 90 3.15 11.45 7.59
N GLY A 91 3.28 10.92 8.80
CA GLY A 91 3.45 11.69 10.04
C GLY A 91 4.80 12.42 10.12
N ARG A 92 5.00 13.25 11.16
CA ARG A 92 6.32 13.86 11.45
C ARG A 92 7.18 12.87 12.24
N THR A 93 8.36 12.57 11.70
CA THR A 93 9.62 11.99 12.25
C THR A 93 9.65 11.01 13.43
N GLU A 94 8.74 11.06 14.39
CA GLU A 94 8.81 10.23 15.62
C GLU A 94 7.97 8.95 15.49
N ASP A 95 6.88 9.00 14.73
CA ASP A 95 6.06 7.83 14.38
C ASP A 95 6.07 7.62 12.86
N LEU A 96 6.91 6.68 12.40
CA LEU A 96 6.95 6.25 11.00
C LEU A 96 5.69 5.44 10.67
N HIS A 97 4.54 6.12 10.59
CA HIS A 97 3.25 5.55 10.20
C HIS A 97 2.57 6.35 9.08
N TYR A 98 1.73 5.63 8.33
CA TYR A 98 0.79 6.19 7.36
C TYR A 98 -0.51 6.53 8.07
N HIS A 99 -0.98 7.77 7.95
CA HIS A 99 -2.26 8.19 8.51
C HIS A 99 -3.33 8.21 7.41
N VAL A 100 -4.42 7.48 7.62
CA VAL A 100 -5.55 7.46 6.68
C VAL A 100 -6.19 8.84 6.60
N MET A 101 -6.37 9.34 5.37
CA MET A 101 -7.02 10.61 5.06
C MET A 101 -8.35 10.39 4.33
N ASP A 102 -8.44 9.35 3.50
CA ASP A 102 -9.65 8.93 2.80
C ASP A 102 -9.61 7.41 2.54
N GLY A 103 -10.76 6.77 2.34
CA GLY A 103 -10.88 5.32 2.13
C GLY A 103 -10.89 4.50 3.42
N PHE A 104 -11.25 5.10 4.56
CA PHE A 104 -11.27 4.43 5.87
C PHE A 104 -12.12 3.15 5.88
N GLN A 105 -13.32 3.15 5.28
CA GLN A 105 -14.18 1.97 5.28
C GLN A 105 -13.52 0.80 4.52
N HIS A 106 -12.79 1.09 3.44
CA HIS A 106 -12.03 0.06 2.70
C HIS A 106 -10.86 -0.46 3.54
N TYR A 107 -10.11 0.43 4.19
CA TYR A 107 -9.06 0.05 5.14
C TYR A 107 -9.62 -0.85 6.26
N PHE A 108 -10.69 -0.41 6.93
CA PHE A 108 -11.30 -1.10 8.04
C PHE A 108 -11.80 -2.51 7.65
N ILE A 109 -12.54 -2.62 6.54
CA ILE A 109 -13.05 -3.90 6.07
C ILE A 109 -11.92 -4.82 5.61
N SER A 110 -10.85 -4.28 5.03
CA SER A 110 -9.68 -5.08 4.61
C SER A 110 -8.98 -5.80 5.77
N GLN A 111 -9.18 -5.35 7.02
CA GLN A 111 -8.64 -6.02 8.21
C GLN A 111 -9.33 -7.35 8.53
N LYS A 112 -10.49 -7.65 7.91
CA LYS A 112 -11.18 -8.92 8.13
C LYS A 112 -10.28 -10.10 7.71
N PRO A 113 -10.27 -11.23 8.46
CA PRO A 113 -9.33 -12.32 8.23
C PRO A 113 -9.26 -12.85 6.79
N VAL A 114 -10.41 -12.97 6.12
CA VAL A 114 -10.52 -13.42 4.74
C VAL A 114 -9.76 -12.49 3.79
N LEU A 115 -9.99 -11.18 3.93
CA LEU A 115 -9.32 -10.16 3.11
C LEU A 115 -7.85 -10.02 3.49
N ARG A 116 -7.52 -9.96 4.78
CA ARG A 116 -6.13 -9.87 5.24
C ARG A 116 -5.26 -11.02 4.73
N LYS A 117 -5.79 -12.25 4.74
CA LYS A 117 -5.09 -13.41 4.18
C LYS A 117 -4.90 -13.27 2.66
N ARG A 118 -5.96 -12.94 1.92
CA ARG A 118 -5.90 -12.77 0.45
C ARG A 118 -4.93 -11.66 0.04
N LEU A 119 -4.94 -10.55 0.78
CA LEU A 119 -4.12 -9.37 0.55
C LEU A 119 -2.72 -9.46 1.19
N ARG A 120 -2.38 -10.60 1.81
CA ARG A 120 -1.07 -10.85 2.42
C ARG A 120 -0.73 -9.81 3.50
N GLY A 121 -1.72 -9.29 4.21
CA GLY A 121 -1.54 -8.24 5.21
C GLY A 121 -1.17 -6.86 4.65
N HIS A 122 -1.37 -6.61 3.35
CA HIS A 122 -1.07 -5.33 2.72
C HIS A 122 -2.34 -4.62 2.24
N ILE A 123 -2.26 -3.29 2.11
CA ILE A 123 -3.29 -2.47 1.46
C ILE A 123 -2.64 -1.55 0.40
N PRO A 124 -3.35 -1.24 -0.69
CA PRO A 124 -2.90 -0.24 -1.64
C PRO A 124 -3.15 1.16 -1.09
N VAL A 125 -2.12 1.99 -1.07
CA VAL A 125 -2.19 3.37 -0.62
C VAL A 125 -1.67 4.33 -1.68
N THR A 126 -2.20 5.53 -1.67
CA THR A 126 -1.63 6.69 -2.37
C THR A 126 -1.25 7.75 -1.34
N ILE A 127 -0.06 8.32 -1.48
CA ILE A 127 0.51 9.21 -0.47
C ILE A 127 0.32 10.66 -0.90
N ILE A 128 -0.46 11.42 -0.15
CA ILE A 128 -0.58 12.88 -0.35
C ILE A 128 0.52 13.62 0.41
N ARG A 129 0.95 14.76 -0.15
CA ARG A 129 2.01 15.62 0.41
C ARG A 129 3.27 14.82 0.79
N PRO A 130 3.81 14.02 -0.15
CA PRO A 130 4.94 13.14 0.13
C PRO A 130 6.19 13.95 0.50
N ARG A 131 6.67 13.77 1.74
CA ARG A 131 8.02 14.16 2.13
C ARG A 131 8.98 13.02 1.75
N GLN A 132 9.87 13.25 0.80
CA GLN A 132 10.73 12.19 0.22
C GLN A 132 11.56 11.47 1.31
N ASP A 133 12.14 12.23 2.23
CA ASP A 133 12.86 11.75 3.43
C ASP A 133 12.01 10.80 4.30
N ALA A 134 10.74 11.16 4.52
CA ALA A 134 9.82 10.37 5.33
C ALA A 134 9.40 9.07 4.63
N ILE A 135 9.19 9.10 3.31
CA ILE A 135 8.79 7.91 2.54
C ILE A 135 9.88 6.84 2.55
N PHE A 136 11.13 7.22 2.30
CA PHE A 136 12.24 6.27 2.35
C PHE A 136 12.41 5.65 3.74
N SER A 137 12.22 6.46 4.78
CA SER A 137 12.30 6.00 6.17
C SER A 137 11.20 5.00 6.53
N LEU A 138 9.96 5.23 6.05
CA LEU A 138 8.82 4.32 6.22
C LEU A 138 9.04 2.99 5.53
N ILE A 139 9.56 3.00 4.31
CA ILE A 139 9.86 1.77 3.57
C ILE A 139 10.90 0.95 4.33
N ALA A 140 11.97 1.60 4.79
CA ALA A 140 13.01 0.93 5.57
C ALA A 140 12.47 0.39 6.90
N ALA A 141 11.53 1.07 7.55
CA ALA A 141 10.86 0.58 8.76
C ALA A 141 9.97 -0.63 8.46
N ALA A 142 9.12 -0.55 7.44
CA ALA A 142 8.21 -1.63 7.04
C ALA A 142 8.97 -2.92 6.65
N THR A 143 10.09 -2.80 5.93
CA THR A 143 10.94 -3.96 5.61
C THR A 143 11.51 -4.61 6.86
N ARG A 144 12.03 -3.82 7.82
CA ARG A 144 12.57 -4.33 9.09
C ARG A 144 11.50 -5.03 9.93
N GLU A 145 10.30 -4.48 9.99
CA GLU A 145 9.20 -5.05 10.77
C GLU A 145 8.73 -6.39 10.18
N GLN A 146 8.65 -6.49 8.86
CA GLN A 146 8.33 -7.74 8.15
C GLN A 146 9.41 -8.82 8.34
N GLU A 147 10.70 -8.44 8.36
CA GLU A 147 11.80 -9.37 8.68
C GLU A 147 11.75 -9.86 10.14
N ALA A 148 11.40 -8.99 11.08
CA ALA A 148 11.22 -9.33 12.49
C ALA A 148 10.01 -10.27 12.72
N LEU A 149 8.94 -10.13 11.94
CA LEU A 149 7.78 -11.02 11.97
C LEU A 149 8.08 -12.43 11.40
N LYS A 150 9.09 -12.56 10.52
CA LYS A 150 9.54 -13.88 9.99
C LYS A 150 10.37 -14.69 10.99
N THR A 151 10.90 -14.05 12.04
CA THR A 151 11.77 -14.67 13.04
C THR A 151 11.06 -15.04 14.34
N LYS A 152 9.75 -14.79 14.44
CA LYS A 152 8.86 -15.22 15.52
C LYS A 152 7.95 -16.36 15.05
#